data_AF-A0A9E6D1I8-F1
#
_entry.id   AF-A0A9E6D1I8-F1
#
_cell.length_a   1.000
_cell.length_b   1.000
_cell.length_c   1.000
_cell.angle_alpha   90.00
_cell.angle_beta   90.00
_cell.angle_gamma   90.00
#
_symmetry.space_group_name_H-M   'P 1'
#
loop_
_entity.id
_entity.type
_entity.pdbx_description
1 polymer ?
#
loop_
_entity_poly.entity_id
_entity_poly.type
_entity_poly.pdbx_seq_one_letter_code
_entity_poly.pdbx_strand_id
1 'polypeptide(L)'
;MDLKADEQWKIIPGFKNYLISNGGKIKSITRKVWHKESKTEMTLKGKMMRQRWNKTCRCYFLDLLSDESKRRTIYPHKEVAKLFVPCKIVLPDGMKNQKMMIIHRDNNPRNNSASNLQWMTASDHMKWQFEVGNKNNFKVWKVRKKLYKNGFKEETVLPGRPRKIASVS
;
A
#
# COMPACT_ATOMS: atom_id res chain seq x y z
N MET A 1 6.64 -14.43 -26.17
CA MET A 1 7.34 -13.13 -26.27
C MET A 1 6.67 -12.20 -25.27
N ASP A 2 7.24 -12.07 -24.08
CA ASP A 2 6.65 -11.26 -23.01
C ASP A 2 6.84 -9.78 -23.35
N LEU A 3 5.74 -9.12 -23.71
CA LEU A 3 5.67 -7.66 -23.81
C LEU A 3 5.98 -7.09 -22.43
N LYS A 4 7.25 -6.78 -22.17
CA LYS A 4 7.66 -5.97 -21.02
C LYS A 4 6.95 -4.63 -21.16
N ALA A 5 5.91 -4.41 -20.36
CA ALA A 5 5.34 -3.09 -20.21
C ALA A 5 6.47 -2.11 -19.88
N ASP A 6 6.60 -1.04 -20.67
CA ASP A 6 7.66 -0.07 -20.52
C ASP A 6 7.69 0.47 -19.08
N GLU A 7 8.87 0.46 -18.46
CA GLU A 7 9.04 0.95 -17.08
C GLU A 7 8.94 2.47 -17.07
N GLN A 8 7.76 2.98 -16.73
CA GLN A 8 7.49 4.42 -16.65
C GLN A 8 7.99 4.99 -15.32
N TRP A 9 8.63 6.17 -15.37
CA TRP A 9 9.16 6.87 -14.20
C TRP A 9 8.48 8.22 -14.02
N LYS A 10 8.06 8.55 -12.79
CA LYS A 10 7.44 9.84 -12.43
C LYS A 10 8.09 10.45 -11.20
N ILE A 11 8.04 11.78 -11.08
CA ILE A 11 8.52 12.51 -9.89
C ILE A 11 7.57 12.22 -8.73
N ILE A 12 8.14 12.02 -7.54
CA ILE A 12 7.36 11.85 -6.31
C ILE A 12 6.96 13.23 -5.77
N PRO A 13 5.66 13.53 -5.56
CA PRO A 13 5.23 14.83 -5.04
C PRO A 13 5.86 15.15 -3.68
N GLY A 14 6.46 16.33 -3.54
CA GLY A 14 7.21 16.76 -2.35
C GLY A 14 8.64 16.25 -2.25
N PHE A 15 9.12 15.53 -3.26
CA PHE A 15 10.46 14.96 -3.36
C PHE A 15 11.01 15.09 -4.80
N LYS A 16 11.18 16.32 -5.29
CA LYS A 16 11.57 16.63 -6.68
C LYS A 16 12.85 15.97 -7.17
N ASN A 17 13.74 15.60 -6.24
CA ASN A 17 15.02 14.96 -6.54
C ASN A 17 14.93 13.44 -6.78
N TYR A 18 13.73 12.86 -6.71
CA TYR A 18 13.52 11.41 -6.77
C TYR A 18 12.41 11.03 -7.74
N LEU A 19 12.65 9.93 -8.47
CA LEU A 19 11.71 9.31 -9.39
C LEU A 19 11.29 7.95 -8.86
N ILE A 20 10.02 7.60 -9.06
CA ILE A 20 9.47 6.27 -8.79
C ILE A 20 8.98 5.62 -10.08
N SER A 21 9.25 4.33 -10.25
CA SER A 21 8.74 3.57 -11.39
C SER A 21 7.35 3.01 -11.13
N ASN A 22 6.61 2.70 -12.19
CA ASN A 22 5.36 1.94 -12.12
C ASN A 22 5.52 0.56 -11.42
N GLY A 23 6.73 -0.02 -11.42
CA GLY A 23 7.07 -1.23 -10.67
C GLY A 23 7.41 -1.01 -9.19
N GLY A 24 7.42 0.24 -8.71
CA GLY A 24 7.73 0.59 -7.33
C GLY A 24 9.22 0.68 -7.00
N LYS A 25 10.11 0.75 -8.01
CA LYS A 25 11.53 1.09 -7.80
C LYS A 25 11.70 2.59 -7.65
N ILE A 26 12.71 3.02 -6.90
CA ILE A 26 12.96 4.46 -6.67
C ILE A 26 14.42 4.77 -7.01
N LYS A 27 14.64 5.90 -7.67
CA LYS A 27 15.99 6.39 -8.01
C LYS A 27 16.10 7.89 -7.74
N SER A 28 17.29 8.34 -7.39
CA SER A 28 17.61 9.77 -7.35
C SER A 28 17.98 10.29 -8.73
N ILE A 29 17.67 11.56 -8.99
CA ILE A 29 18.04 12.25 -10.23
C ILE A 29 19.45 12.81 -10.08
N THR A 30 20.23 12.77 -11.16
CA THR A 30 21.52 13.46 -11.25
C THR A 30 21.30 14.97 -11.15
N ARG A 31 21.95 15.62 -10.19
CA ARG A 31 21.76 17.06 -9.96
C ARG A 31 23.04 17.72 -9.49
N LYS A 32 23.20 19.00 -9.80
CA LYS A 32 24.25 19.85 -9.23
C LYS A 32 23.79 20.39 -7.89
N VAL A 33 24.69 20.40 -6.91
CA VAL A 33 24.44 20.88 -5.55
C VAL A 33 25.63 21.72 -5.12
N TRP A 34 25.36 22.84 -4.47
CA TRP A 34 26.38 23.67 -3.84
C TRP A 34 26.89 23.02 -2.55
N HIS A 35 28.20 22.80 -2.46
CA HIS A 35 28.83 22.29 -1.25
C HIS A 35 29.30 23.44 -0.36
N LYS A 36 28.72 23.56 0.84
CA LYS A 36 28.96 24.71 1.73
C LYS A 36 30.40 24.81 2.21
N GLU A 37 31.03 23.67 2.50
CA GLU A 37 32.35 23.62 3.12
C GLU A 37 33.47 23.91 2.11
N SER A 38 33.44 23.24 0.95
CA SER A 38 34.43 23.48 -0.12
C SER A 38 34.11 24.69 -0.98
N LYS A 39 32.94 25.31 -0.83
CA LYS A 39 32.44 26.43 -1.66
C LYS A 39 32.52 26.13 -3.17
N THR A 40 32.22 24.89 -3.56
CA THR A 40 32.25 24.44 -4.95
C THR A 40 30.94 23.77 -5.37
N GLU A 41 30.66 23.79 -6.67
CA GLU A 41 29.58 22.98 -7.25
C GLU A 41 30.00 21.51 -7.32
N MET A 42 29.15 20.63 -6.78
CA MET A 42 29.32 19.20 -6.86
C MET A 42 28.18 18.56 -7.66
N THR A 43 28.52 17.62 -8.53
CA THR A 43 27.52 16.82 -9.24
C THR A 43 27.22 15.55 -8.46
N LEU A 44 26.00 15.45 -7.93
CA LEU A 44 25.50 14.22 -7.33
C LEU A 44 24.93 13.34 -8.44
N LYS A 45 25.63 12.26 -8.79
CA LYS A 45 25.13 11.24 -9.73
C LYS A 45 23.86 10.57 -9.18
N GLY A 46 22.86 10.42 -10.04
CA GLY A 46 21.65 9.67 -9.74
C GLY A 46 21.97 8.21 -9.41
N LYS A 47 21.26 7.63 -8.45
CA LYS A 47 21.48 6.27 -7.95
C LYS A 47 20.15 5.58 -7.67
N MET A 48 20.12 4.26 -7.85
CA MET A 48 19.01 3.44 -7.39
C MET A 48 18.95 3.46 -5.86
N MET A 49 17.79 3.78 -5.30
CA MET A 49 17.59 3.87 -3.87
C MET A 49 17.27 2.49 -3.30
N ARG A 50 17.97 2.09 -2.23
CA ARG A 50 17.73 0.82 -1.55
C ARG A 50 16.49 0.92 -0.66
N GLN A 51 15.49 0.09 -0.94
CA GLN A 51 14.29 -0.04 -0.12
C GLN A 51 14.54 -1.02 1.02
N ARG A 52 13.94 -0.76 2.18
CA ARG A 52 14.01 -1.63 3.36
C ARG A 52 12.67 -2.30 3.60
N TRP A 53 12.69 -3.52 4.10
CA TRP A 53 11.48 -4.27 4.46
C TRP A 53 11.13 -4.05 5.94
N ASN A 54 9.92 -3.56 6.20
CA ASN A 54 9.37 -3.47 7.55
C ASN A 54 8.64 -4.77 7.89
N LYS A 55 9.11 -5.52 8.90
CA LYS A 55 8.51 -6.79 9.32
C LYS A 55 7.15 -6.60 9.99
N THR A 56 6.98 -5.52 10.77
CA THR A 56 5.75 -5.22 11.52
C THR A 56 4.62 -4.83 10.57
N CYS A 57 4.87 -3.84 9.71
CA CYS A 57 3.88 -3.35 8.75
C CYS A 57 3.81 -4.18 7.47
N ARG A 58 4.70 -5.17 7.31
CA ARG A 58 4.84 -6.04 6.12
C ARG A 58 4.87 -5.26 4.81
N CYS A 59 5.71 -4.23 4.72
CA CYS A 59 5.80 -3.41 3.52
C CYS A 59 7.21 -2.85 3.31
N TYR A 60 7.50 -2.43 2.08
CA TYR A 60 8.71 -1.67 1.79
C TYR A 60 8.58 -0.21 2.23
N PHE A 61 9.70 0.35 2.70
CA PHE A 61 9.84 1.76 3.05
C PHE A 61 11.28 2.24 2.85
N LEU A 62 11.44 3.56 2.79
CA LEU A 62 12.74 4.23 2.72
C LEU A 62 12.56 5.69 3.16
N ASP A 63 13.64 6.28 3.65
CA ASP A 63 13.65 7.70 4.02
C ASP A 63 14.27 8.52 2.91
N LEU A 64 13.54 9.53 2.44
CA LEU A 64 14.02 10.46 1.44
C LEU A 64 14.11 11.88 2.03
N LEU A 65 14.94 12.70 1.41
CA LEU A 65 14.98 14.14 1.70
C LEU A 65 13.87 14.84 0.92
N SER A 66 12.92 15.46 1.63
CA SER A 66 11.86 16.26 1.01
C SER A 66 12.40 17.55 0.41
N ASP A 67 11.55 18.25 -0.32
CA ASP A 67 11.89 19.55 -0.91
C ASP A 67 12.23 20.62 0.16
N GLU A 68 11.61 20.51 1.34
CA GLU A 68 11.94 21.30 2.55
C GLU A 68 13.26 20.90 3.25
N SER A 69 14.08 20.03 2.65
CA SER A 69 15.30 19.49 3.26
C SER A 69 15.09 18.71 4.57
N LYS A 70 13.90 18.13 4.78
CA LYS A 70 13.58 17.26 5.93
C LYS A 70 13.57 15.80 5.51
N ARG A 71 14.07 14.90 6.36
CA ARG A 71 13.94 13.46 6.11
C ARG A 71 12.52 13.00 6.40
N ARG A 72 11.89 12.33 5.45
CA ARG A 72 10.55 11.77 5.59
C ARG A 72 10.53 10.33 5.07
N THR A 73 9.83 9.46 5.78
CA THR A 73 9.61 8.08 5.35
C THR A 73 8.53 8.02 4.29
N ILE A 74 8.84 7.33 3.19
CA ILE A 74 7.88 7.07 2.11
C ILE A 74 7.65 5.57 1.96
N TYR A 75 6.47 5.23 1.43
CA TYR A 75 6.04 3.87 1.19
C TYR A 75 5.84 3.68 -0.32
N PRO A 76 6.68 2.89 -1.01
CA PRO A 76 6.64 2.74 -2.46
C PRO A 76 5.26 2.37 -3.00
N HIS A 77 4.54 1.42 -2.39
CA HIS A 77 3.18 1.07 -2.82
C HIS A 77 2.20 2.25 -2.78
N LYS A 78 2.34 3.17 -1.80
CA LYS A 78 1.48 4.36 -1.71
C LYS A 78 1.79 5.35 -2.81
N GLU A 79 3.07 5.61 -3.04
CA GLU A 79 3.48 6.58 -4.07
C GLU A 79 3.21 6.04 -5.48
N VAL A 80 3.37 4.74 -5.73
CA VAL A 80 2.95 4.12 -7.00
C VAL A 80 1.45 4.25 -7.20
N ALA A 81 0.64 3.90 -6.19
CA ALA A 81 -0.81 3.97 -6.30
C ALA A 81 -1.29 5.40 -6.60
N LYS A 82 -0.70 6.41 -5.94
CA LYS A 82 -1.04 7.83 -6.20
C LYS A 82 -0.71 8.28 -7.61
N LEU A 83 0.40 7.81 -8.19
CA LEU A 83 0.94 8.33 -9.45
C LEU A 83 0.51 7.54 -10.69
N PHE A 84 0.21 6.25 -10.53
CA PHE A 84 -0.04 5.34 -11.66
C PHE A 84 -1.39 4.62 -11.58
N VAL A 85 -2.06 4.58 -10.43
CA VAL A 85 -3.34 3.87 -10.28
C VAL A 85 -4.47 4.89 -10.20
N PRO A 86 -5.30 5.04 -11.26
CA PRO A 86 -6.44 5.93 -11.20
C PRO A 86 -7.41 5.44 -10.12
N CYS A 87 -7.80 6.34 -9.23
CA CYS A 87 -8.86 6.03 -8.28
C CYS A 87 -10.21 6.14 -8.99
N LYS A 88 -10.85 5.00 -9.27
CA LYS A 88 -12.18 4.93 -9.91
C LYS A 88 -13.33 4.96 -8.89
N ILE A 89 -13.03 5.07 -7.60
CA ILE A 89 -14.03 5.05 -6.54
C ILE A 89 -14.64 6.45 -6.42
N VAL A 90 -15.90 6.58 -6.83
CA VAL A 90 -16.70 7.77 -6.56
C VAL A 90 -17.38 7.58 -5.21
N LEU A 91 -17.02 8.42 -4.24
CA LEU A 91 -17.65 8.41 -2.92
C LEU A 91 -18.92 9.29 -2.97
N PRO A 92 -20.05 8.83 -2.40
CA PRO A 92 -21.21 9.68 -2.18
C PRO A 92 -20.84 10.96 -1.41
N ASP A 93 -21.60 12.04 -1.58
CA ASP A 93 -21.25 13.37 -1.09
C ASP A 93 -21.01 13.39 0.45
N GLY A 94 -21.82 12.64 1.21
CA GLY A 94 -21.66 12.45 2.66
C GLY A 94 -20.51 11.54 3.09
N MET A 95 -19.78 10.92 2.15
CA MET A 95 -18.73 9.93 2.42
C MET A 95 -17.35 10.34 1.90
N LYS A 96 -17.20 11.56 1.37
CA LYS A 96 -15.93 12.11 0.84
C LYS A 96 -14.75 12.03 1.82
N ASN A 97 -15.03 12.00 3.14
CA ASN A 97 -14.02 11.91 4.19
C ASN A 97 -13.52 10.48 4.49
N GLN A 98 -14.03 9.47 3.80
CA GLN A 98 -13.63 8.09 4.07
C GLN A 98 -12.19 7.83 3.59
N LYS A 99 -11.36 7.28 4.49
CA LYS A 99 -9.98 6.91 4.16
C LYS A 99 -9.97 5.77 3.14
N MET A 100 -9.46 6.05 1.95
CA MET A 100 -9.19 5.01 0.94
C MET A 100 -7.97 4.19 1.35
N MET A 101 -8.04 2.89 1.09
CA MET A 101 -6.99 1.91 1.33
C MET A 101 -6.40 1.44 0.01
N ILE A 102 -5.15 1.01 0.03
CA ILE A 102 -4.49 0.38 -1.12
C ILE A 102 -4.33 -1.10 -0.81
N ILE A 103 -4.75 -1.95 -1.72
CA ILE A 103 -4.53 -3.40 -1.65
C ILE A 103 -3.55 -3.86 -2.73
N HIS A 104 -2.96 -5.02 -2.48
CA HIS A 104 -2.22 -5.83 -3.45
C HIS A 104 -3.15 -6.95 -3.92
N ARG A 105 -3.50 -6.99 -5.22
CA ARG A 105 -4.46 -7.96 -5.77
C ARG A 105 -4.01 -9.40 -5.58
N ASP A 106 -2.72 -9.66 -5.66
CA ASP A 106 -2.08 -10.96 -5.41
C ASP A 106 -1.87 -11.29 -3.91
N ASN A 107 -2.32 -10.43 -2.99
CA ASN A 107 -2.07 -10.52 -1.55
C ASN A 107 -0.57 -10.63 -1.18
N ASN A 108 0.33 -10.15 -2.04
CA ASN A 108 1.78 -10.13 -1.81
C ASN A 108 2.29 -8.68 -1.66
N PRO A 109 2.59 -8.21 -0.44
CA PRO A 109 3.04 -6.85 -0.19
C PRO A 109 4.42 -6.50 -0.78
N ARG A 110 5.12 -7.47 -1.39
CA ARG A 110 6.38 -7.24 -2.10
C ARG A 110 6.17 -6.84 -3.55
N ASN A 111 5.01 -7.14 -4.14
CA ASN A 111 4.70 -6.83 -5.53
C ASN A 111 4.04 -5.44 -5.64
N ASN A 112 4.86 -4.39 -5.65
CA ASN A 112 4.39 -3.00 -5.70
C ASN A 112 4.11 -2.48 -7.12
N SER A 113 3.92 -3.37 -8.10
CA SER A 113 3.57 -2.97 -9.46
C SER A 113 2.22 -2.26 -9.48
N ALA A 114 2.12 -1.16 -10.24
CA ALA A 114 0.87 -0.41 -10.41
C ALA A 114 -0.29 -1.30 -10.88
N SER A 115 -0.03 -2.31 -11.72
CA SER A 115 -1.04 -3.28 -12.17
C SER A 115 -1.56 -4.20 -11.05
N ASN A 116 -0.77 -4.40 -10.00
CA ASN A 116 -1.12 -5.20 -8.84
C ASN A 116 -1.77 -4.37 -7.72
N LEU A 117 -1.69 -3.05 -7.78
CA LEU A 117 -2.24 -2.17 -6.75
C LEU A 117 -3.65 -1.71 -7.11
N GLN A 118 -4.51 -1.59 -6.11
CA GLN A 118 -5.87 -1.09 -6.29
C GLN A 118 -6.34 -0.29 -5.07
N TRP A 119 -7.04 0.81 -5.34
CA TRP A 119 -7.74 1.58 -4.32
C TRP A 119 -9.03 0.87 -3.91
N MET A 120 -9.34 0.90 -2.61
CA MET A 120 -10.49 0.25 -2.02
C MET A 120 -11.04 1.08 -0.85
N THR A 121 -12.35 1.01 -0.59
CA THR A 121 -12.94 1.62 0.61
C THR A 121 -12.47 0.87 1.87
N ALA A 122 -12.55 1.50 3.04
CA ALA A 122 -12.17 0.84 4.28
C ALA A 122 -13.04 -0.39 4.59
N SER A 123 -14.34 -0.35 4.26
CA SER A 123 -15.28 -1.45 4.42
C SER A 123 -14.96 -2.63 3.50
N ASP A 124 -14.70 -2.37 2.23
CA ASP A 124 -14.40 -3.43 1.27
C ASP A 124 -13.01 -4.02 1.54
N HIS A 125 -12.05 -3.19 1.97
CA HIS A 125 -10.75 -3.67 2.43
C HIS A 125 -10.90 -4.66 3.58
N MET A 126 -11.81 -4.39 4.54
CA MET A 126 -12.06 -5.34 5.64
C MET A 126 -12.62 -6.66 5.13
N LYS A 127 -13.62 -6.63 4.23
CA LYS A 127 -14.19 -7.85 3.61
C LYS A 127 -13.11 -8.66 2.89
N TRP A 128 -12.33 -7.99 2.03
CA TRP A 128 -11.22 -8.58 1.29
C TRP A 128 -10.21 -9.26 2.20
N GLN A 129 -9.85 -8.66 3.34
CA GLN A 129 -8.92 -9.26 4.31
C GLN A 129 -9.43 -10.58 4.90
N PHE A 130 -10.75 -10.77 5.02
CA PHE A 130 -11.33 -12.06 5.42
C PHE A 130 -11.35 -13.06 4.27
N GLU A 131 -11.66 -12.61 3.05
CA GLU A 131 -11.70 -13.46 1.84
C GLU A 131 -10.32 -14.05 1.53
N VAL A 132 -9.27 -13.24 1.56
CA VAL A 132 -7.88 -13.70 1.33
C VAL A 132 -7.26 -14.40 2.54
N GLY A 133 -7.99 -14.49 3.66
CA GLY A 133 -7.57 -15.23 4.84
C GLY A 133 -6.55 -14.54 5.75
N ASN A 134 -6.28 -13.25 5.53
CA ASN A 134 -5.40 -12.45 6.41
C ASN A 134 -6.03 -12.22 7.79
N LYS A 135 -7.37 -12.18 7.87
CA LYS A 135 -8.14 -12.11 9.11
C LYS A 135 -9.05 -13.32 9.25
N ASN A 136 -9.30 -13.73 10.50
CA ASN A 136 -10.31 -14.73 10.82
C ASN A 136 -11.02 -14.38 12.13
N ASN A 137 -12.27 -14.83 12.26
CA ASN A 137 -13.08 -14.62 13.46
C ASN A 137 -13.08 -15.85 14.39
N PHE A 138 -12.16 -16.80 14.21
CA PHE A 138 -12.21 -18.08 14.93
C PHE A 138 -12.16 -17.88 16.45
N LYS A 139 -11.24 -17.03 16.94
CA LYS A 139 -11.12 -16.72 18.38
C LYS A 139 -12.39 -16.04 18.92
N VAL A 140 -12.96 -15.09 18.17
CA VAL A 140 -14.21 -14.41 18.53
C VAL A 140 -15.35 -15.41 18.65
N TRP A 141 -15.49 -16.31 17.67
CA TRP A 141 -16.49 -17.37 17.72
C TRP A 141 -16.28 -18.35 18.88
N LYS A 142 -15.03 -18.69 19.21
CA LYS A 142 -14.71 -19.54 20.37
C LYS A 142 -15.10 -18.86 21.69
N VAL A 143 -14.83 -17.56 21.83
CA VAL A 143 -15.21 -16.76 23.00
C VAL A 143 -16.72 -16.64 23.11
N ARG A 144 -17.41 -16.32 22.00
CA ARG A 144 -18.89 -16.24 21.96
C ARG A 144 -19.54 -17.55 22.39
N LYS A 145 -19.07 -18.69 21.88
CA LYS A 145 -19.58 -20.02 22.30
C LYS A 145 -19.42 -20.26 23.81
N LYS A 146 -18.35 -19.77 24.42
CA LYS A 146 -18.14 -19.90 25.88
C LYS A 146 -19.05 -18.97 26.68
N LEU A 147 -19.22 -17.72 26.22
CA LEU A 147 -20.05 -16.71 26.89
C LEU A 147 -21.54 -17.03 26.79
N TYR A 148 -22.01 -17.44 25.62
CA TYR A 148 -23.41 -17.80 25.35
C TYR A 148 -23.63 -19.32 25.48
N LYS A 149 -22.95 -19.96 26.44
CA LYS A 149 -23.09 -21.40 26.69
C LYS A 149 -24.53 -21.79 27.05
N ASN A 150 -25.29 -20.87 27.65
CA ASN A 150 -26.70 -21.01 28.00
C ASN A 150 -27.66 -20.58 26.87
N GLY A 151 -27.15 -20.43 25.64
CA GLY A 151 -27.91 -19.96 24.49
C GLY A 151 -27.72 -18.48 24.19
N PHE A 152 -28.00 -18.10 22.95
CA PHE A 152 -28.26 -16.70 22.59
C PHE A 152 -29.68 -16.36 23.01
N LYS A 153 -30.01 -15.06 23.18
CA LYS A 153 -31.41 -14.65 23.32
C LYS A 153 -32.18 -15.12 22.09
N GLU A 154 -33.43 -15.57 22.25
CA GLU A 154 -34.25 -16.19 21.18
C GLU A 154 -34.32 -15.34 19.90
N GLU A 155 -34.26 -14.01 20.03
CA GLU A 155 -34.31 -13.05 18.92
C GLU A 155 -32.97 -12.87 18.15
N THR A 156 -31.88 -13.53 18.57
CA THR A 156 -30.55 -13.25 18.04
C THR A 156 -30.27 -14.03 16.75
N VAL A 157 -30.36 -13.36 15.60
CA VAL A 157 -29.90 -13.93 14.32
C VAL A 157 -28.41 -13.64 14.13
N LEU A 158 -27.57 -14.68 14.15
CA LEU A 158 -26.14 -14.54 13.89
C LEU A 158 -25.83 -14.72 12.40
N PRO A 159 -25.01 -13.85 11.79
CA PRO A 159 -24.51 -14.10 10.45
C PRO A 159 -23.68 -15.40 10.46
N GLY A 160 -24.02 -16.33 9.56
CA GLY A 160 -23.32 -17.60 9.41
C GLY A 160 -21.82 -17.41 9.15
N ARG A 161 -21.01 -18.39 9.52
CA ARG A 161 -19.57 -18.40 9.22
C ARG A 161 -19.39 -18.29 7.70
N PRO A 162 -18.66 -17.29 7.17
CA PRO A 162 -18.30 -17.25 5.76
C PRO A 162 -17.57 -18.54 5.41
N ARG A 163 -18.18 -19.38 4.57
CA ARG A 163 -17.54 -20.60 4.07
C ARG A 163 -16.54 -20.17 2.99
N LYS A 164 -15.34 -20.74 3.00
CA LYS A 164 -14.43 -20.56 1.86
C LYS A 164 -15.13 -21.15 0.64
N ILE A 165 -15.35 -20.34 -0.39
CA ILE A 165 -15.73 -20.85 -1.70
C ILE A 165 -14.51 -21.66 -2.16
N ALA A 166 -14.66 -22.97 -2.28
CA ALA A 166 -13.62 -23.79 -2.89
C ALA A 166 -13.41 -23.25 -4.31
N SER A 167 -12.20 -22.85 -4.65
CA SER A 167 -11.85 -22.52 -6.02
C SER A 167 -12.16 -23.75 -6.85
N VAL A 168 -13.17 -23.66 -7.72
CA VAL A 168 -13.44 -24.69 -8.73
C VAL A 168 -12.22 -24.73 -9.62
N SER A 169 -11.47 -25.82 -9.52
CA SER A 169 -10.33 -26.18 -10.35
C SER A 169 -10.77 -26.45 -11.78
#